data_AF-A0A4V6MFM8-F1
#
_entry.id   AF-A0A4V6MFM8-F1
#
_cell.length_a   1.000
_cell.length_b   1.000
_cell.length_c   1.000
_cell.angle_alpha   90.00
_cell.angle_beta   90.00
_cell.angle_gamma   90.00
#
_symmetry.space_group_name_H-M   'P 1'
#
loop_
_entity.id
_entity.type
_entity.pdbx_description
1 polymer ?
#
loop_
_entity_poly.entity_id
_entity_poly.type
_entity_poly.pdbx_seq_one_letter_code
_entity_poly.pdbx_strand_id
1 'polypeptide(L)' 'MVSFSVILFPPLLIAFLLVMERVEEPLRRPASQREVNEFLASATPGEVDTLASSGIRRALTRWRRRRRGRNARTGNPPMV' A
#
# COMPACT_ATOMS: atom_id res chain seq x y z
N MET A 1 -13.41 37.73 24.81
CA MET A 1 -13.60 36.30 24.51
C MET A 1 -13.44 36.01 23.01
N VAL A 2 -14.22 36.65 22.12
CA VAL A 2 -14.21 36.38 20.65
C VAL A 2 -12.87 36.67 19.95
N SER A 3 -12.13 37.71 20.37
CA SER A 3 -10.88 38.11 19.71
C SER A 3 -9.77 37.06 19.77
N PHE A 4 -9.72 36.26 20.84
CA PHE A 4 -8.75 35.16 20.94
C PHE A 4 -9.08 34.03 19.95
N SER A 5 -10.36 33.74 19.72
CA SER A 5 -10.78 32.71 18.76
C SER A 5 -10.38 33.08 17.34
N VAL A 6 -10.51 34.34 16.93
CA VAL A 6 -10.16 34.78 15.56
C VAL A 6 -8.65 34.67 15.29
N ILE A 7 -7.82 34.95 16.30
CA ILE A 7 -6.35 34.86 16.19
C ILE A 7 -5.88 33.39 16.25
N LEU A 8 -6.53 32.58 17.09
CA LEU A 8 -6.14 31.18 17.28
C LEU A 8 -6.68 30.25 16.18
N PHE A 9 -7.78 30.61 15.53
CA PHE A 9 -8.43 29.76 14.53
C PHE A 9 -7.56 29.46 13.29
N PRO A 10 -6.89 30.44 12.64
CA PRO A 10 -6.00 30.16 11.51
C PRO A 10 -4.86 29.18 11.81
N PRO A 11 -4.05 29.35 12.88
CA PRO A 11 -3.01 28.37 13.20
C PRO A 11 -3.58 27.02 13.63
N LEU A 12 -4.77 26.98 14.24
CA LEU A 12 -5.43 25.73 14.64
C LEU A 12 -5.94 24.93 13.43
N LEU A 13 -6.42 25.60 12.38
CA LEU A 13 -6.73 24.95 11.10
C LEU A 13 -5.47 24.42 10.41
N ILE A 14 -4.40 25.20 10.37
CA ILE A 14 -3.12 24.76 9.78
C ILE A 14 -2.58 23.55 10.54
N ALA A 15 -2.59 23.59 11.88
CA ALA A 15 -2.21 22.47 12.72
C ALA A 15 -3.11 21.24 12.47
N PHE A 16 -4.43 21.43 12.34
CA PHE A 16 -5.35 20.36 12.01
C PHE A 16 -5.08 19.75 10.63
N LEU A 17 -4.75 20.56 9.62
CA LEU A 17 -4.38 20.09 8.27
C LEU A 17 -3.04 19.33 8.27
N LEU A 18 -2.05 19.80 9.03
CA LEU A 18 -0.77 19.10 9.22
C LEU A 18 -0.95 17.81 10.04
N VAL A 19 -1.89 17.80 10.98
CA VAL A 19 -2.26 16.57 11.69
C VAL A 19 -3.05 15.64 10.78
N MET A 20 -3.89 16.15 9.88
CA MET A 20 -4.51 15.34 8.82
C MET A 20 -3.44 14.71 7.94
N GLU A 21 -2.33 15.39 7.61
CA GLU A 21 -1.19 14.75 6.95
C GLU A 21 -0.62 13.59 7.78
N ARG A 22 -0.51 13.76 9.11
CA ARG A 22 -0.09 12.69 10.05
C ARG A 22 -1.13 11.58 10.29
N VAL A 23 -2.41 11.88 10.10
CA VAL A 23 -3.54 10.92 10.16
C VAL A 23 -3.78 10.26 8.79
N GLU A 24 -3.33 10.87 7.71
CA GLU A 24 -3.30 10.34 6.34
C GLU A 24 -2.01 9.55 6.05
N GLU A 25 -0.97 9.71 6.87
CA GLU A 25 0.30 8.96 6.77
C GLU A 25 0.22 7.44 7.03
N PRO A 26 -0.86 6.84 7.59
CA PRO A 26 -1.10 5.40 7.46
C PRO A 26 -1.95 5.03 6.23
N LEU A 27 -2.68 5.98 5.61
CA LEU A 27 -3.61 5.71 4.49
C LEU A 27 -2.96 5.89 3.11
N ARG A 28 -1.73 6.42 3.06
CA ARG A 28 -0.90 6.50 1.84
C ARG A 28 0.02 5.29 1.61
N ARG A 29 -0.43 4.11 2.03
CA ARG A 29 0.00 2.84 1.42
C ARG A 29 -1.21 2.07 0.89
N PRO A 30 -1.96 2.60 -0.11
CA PRO A 30 -2.66 1.69 -1.01
C PRO A 30 -1.59 0.71 -1.53
N ALA A 31 -1.91 -0.59 -1.58
CA ALA A 31 -1.00 -1.63 -2.04
C ALA A 31 -0.15 -1.09 -3.20
N SER A 32 1.15 -0.93 -2.93
CA SER A 32 1.99 0.07 -3.58
C SER A 32 1.71 0.15 -5.09
N GLN A 33 1.47 1.35 -5.63
CA GLN A 33 1.36 1.55 -7.08
C GLN A 33 2.50 0.84 -7.83
N ARG A 34 3.68 0.78 -7.17
CA ARG A 34 4.83 -0.04 -7.53
C ARG A 34 4.55 -1.56 -7.59
N GLU A 35 3.93 -2.17 -6.58
CA GLU A 35 3.47 -3.58 -6.62
C GLU A 35 2.43 -3.83 -7.69
N VAL A 36 1.49 -2.90 -7.93
CA VAL A 36 0.50 -3.07 -8.99
C VAL A 36 1.18 -3.03 -10.36
N ASN A 37 2.12 -2.09 -10.56
CA ASN A 37 2.89 -1.99 -11.79
C ASN A 37 3.78 -3.22 -12.00
N GLU A 38 4.41 -3.72 -10.93
CA GLU A 38 5.23 -4.93 -10.97
C GLU A 38 4.40 -6.21 -11.14
N PHE A 39 3.17 -6.23 -10.61
CA PHE A 39 2.18 -7.27 -10.90
C PHE A 39 1.81 -7.22 -12.39
N LEU A 40 1.42 -6.08 -12.95
CA LEU A 40 1.07 -5.99 -14.37
C LEU A 40 2.24 -6.37 -15.29
N ALA A 41 3.48 -6.06 -14.89
CA ALA A 41 4.68 -6.43 -15.64
C ALA A 41 5.04 -7.93 -15.56
N SER A 42 4.63 -8.65 -14.51
CA SER A 42 5.09 -10.03 -14.24
C SER A 42 3.99 -11.05 -13.97
N ALA A 43 2.72 -10.63 -14.04
CA ALA A 43 1.56 -11.46 -13.80
C ALA A 43 1.40 -12.48 -14.92
N THR A 44 1.03 -13.70 -14.54
CA THR A 44 0.68 -14.74 -15.50
C THR A 44 -0.79 -14.63 -15.91
N PRO A 45 -1.21 -15.14 -17.08
CA PRO A 45 -2.59 -15.07 -17.55
C PRO A 45 -3.63 -15.54 -16.51
N GLY A 46 -3.35 -16.63 -15.78
CA GLY A 46 -4.25 -17.11 -14.73
C GLY A 46 -4.38 -16.18 -13.51
N GLU A 47 -3.44 -15.27 -13.28
CA GLU A 47 -3.55 -14.25 -12.23
C GLU A 47 -4.29 -13.01 -12.69
N VAL A 48 -4.19 -12.68 -13.98
CA VAL A 48 -5.01 -11.64 -14.62
C VAL A 48 -6.47 -12.09 -14.69
N ASP A 49 -6.72 -13.38 -14.95
CA ASP A 49 -8.06 -13.97 -14.88
C ASP A 49 -8.61 -13.94 -13.43
N THR A 50 -7.77 -14.25 -12.45
CA THR A 50 -8.13 -14.11 -11.02
C THR A 50 -8.39 -12.65 -10.64
N LEU A 51 -7.67 -11.69 -11.24
CA LEU A 51 -7.88 -10.26 -11.06
C LEU A 51 -9.26 -9.85 -11.59
N ALA A 52 -9.61 -10.29 -12.80
CA ALA A 52 -10.90 -9.99 -13.44
C ALA A 52 -12.08 -10.63 -12.72
N SER A 53 -11.94 -11.88 -12.26
CA SER A 53 -13.02 -12.65 -11.64
C SER A 53 -13.18 -12.44 -10.13
N SER A 54 -12.11 -12.11 -9.40
CA SER A 54 -12.12 -12.08 -7.92
C SER A 54 -11.44 -10.86 -7.28
N GLY A 55 -10.93 -9.94 -8.09
CA GLY A 55 -10.40 -8.65 -7.66
C GLY A 55 -8.91 -8.63 -7.25
N ILE A 56 -8.38 -7.41 -7.13
CA ILE A 56 -6.95 -7.10 -6.92
C ILE A 56 -6.36 -7.82 -5.71
N ARG A 57 -7.07 -7.85 -4.57
CA ARG A 57 -6.55 -8.47 -3.34
C ARG A 57 -6.19 -9.94 -3.52
N ARG A 58 -7.02 -10.70 -4.24
CA ARG A 58 -6.86 -12.15 -4.42
C ARG A 58 -5.81 -12.48 -5.49
N ALA A 59 -5.75 -11.69 -6.56
CA ALA A 59 -4.69 -11.79 -7.56
C ALA A 59 -3.31 -11.48 -6.97
N LEU A 60 -3.19 -10.40 -6.19
CA LEU A 60 -1.93 -9.94 -5.61
C LEU A 60 -1.39 -10.90 -4.54
N THR A 61 -2.26 -11.54 -3.75
CA THR A 61 -1.85 -12.57 -2.79
C THR A 61 -1.34 -13.84 -3.47
N ARG A 62 -1.97 -14.28 -4.57
CA ARG A 62 -1.51 -15.42 -5.37
C ARG A 62 -0.15 -15.15 -6.02
N TRP A 63 0.01 -13.97 -6.64
CA TRP A 63 1.27 -13.54 -7.23
C TRP A 63 2.41 -13.48 -6.21
N ARG A 64 2.16 -12.89 -5.05
CA ARG A 64 3.15 -12.76 -3.97
C ARG A 64 3.58 -14.13 -3.43
N ARG A 65 2.65 -15.09 -3.29
CA ARG A 65 2.98 -16.47 -2.91
C ARG A 65 3.90 -17.15 -3.92
N ARG A 66 3.63 -17.01 -5.23
CA ARG A 66 4.51 -17.58 -6.27
C ARG A 66 5.91 -16.95 -6.25
N ARG A 67 5.99 -15.63 -6.05
CA ARG A 67 7.28 -14.92 -6.00
C ARG A 67 8.11 -15.32 -4.78
N ARG A 68 7.49 -15.43 -3.60
CA ARG A 68 8.14 -15.93 -2.38
C ARG A 68 8.60 -17.39 -2.52
N GLY A 69 7.79 -18.24 -3.15
CA GLY A 69 8.15 -19.64 -3.41
C GLY A 69 9.34 -19.81 -4.37
N ARG A 70 9.56 -18.86 -5.29
CA ARG A 70 10.80 -18.81 -6.10
C ARG A 70 12.00 -18.39 -5.27
N ASN A 71 11.86 -17.34 -4.46
CA ASN A 71 12.97 -16.86 -3.62
C ASN A 71 13.40 -17.90 -2.56
N ALA A 72 12.47 -18.68 -2.02
CA ALA A 72 12.77 -19.76 -1.08
C ALA A 72 13.49 -20.96 -1.72
N ARG A 73 13.38 -21.15 -3.04
CA ARG A 73 14.10 -22.22 -3.76
C ARG A 73 15.48 -21.79 -4.22
N THR A 74 15.71 -20.49 -4.37
CA THR A 74 17.02 -19.91 -4.73
C THR A 74 17.82 -19.48 -3.48
N GLY A 75 17.16 -19.31 -2.34
CA GLY A 75 17.80 -19.13 -1.04
C GLY A 75 18.42 -20.46 -0.58
N ASN A 76 19.73 -20.55 -0.78
CA ASN A 76 20.66 -21.50 -0.18
C ASN A 76 20.10 -22.19 1.09
N PRO A 77 19.95 -23.53 1.13
CA PRO A 77 19.59 -24.21 2.38
C PRO A 77 20.66 -23.87 3.44
N PRO A 78 20.30 -23.68 4.72
CA PRO A 78 21.30 -23.59 5.78
C PRO A 78 22.06 -24.93 5.77
N MET A 79 23.31 -24.90 5.32
CA MET A 79 24.25 -25.98 5.59
C MET A 79 24.49 -25.97 7.10
N VAL A 80 23.82 -26.89 7.79
CA VAL A 80 24.11 -27.31 9.17
C VAL A 80 24.76 -28.67 9.14
#